data_AF-A0A535SJV5-F1
#
_entry.id   AF-A0A535SJV5-F1
#
_cell.length_a   1.000
_cell.length_b   1.000
_cell.length_c   1.000
_cell.angle_alpha   90.00
_cell.angle_beta   90.00
_cell.angle_gamma   90.00
#
_symmetry.space_group_name_H-M   'P 1'
#
loop_
_entity.id
_entity.type
_entity.pdbx_description
1 polymer ?
#
loop_
_entity_poly.entity_id
_entity_poly.type
_entity_poly.pdbx_seq_one_letter_code
_entity_poly.pdbx_strand_id
1 'polypeptide(L)' 'STEINFIGNLVGTYNDLAELMTLTAQGKVELHTAMYSLDVATDAIHDLDSGKLRGRGILVP' A
#
# COMPACT_ATOMS: atom_id res chain seq x y z
N SER A 1 31.34 22.60 -8.25
CA SER A 1 29.92 22.80 -7.92
C SER A 1 29.28 21.43 -7.89
N THR A 2 28.71 21.01 -6.76
CA THR A 2 28.01 19.72 -6.66
C THR A 2 26.53 20.01 -6.64
N GLU A 3 25.81 19.59 -7.66
CA GLU A 3 24.38 19.84 -7.79
C GLU A 3 23.60 18.65 -7.18
N ILE A 4 22.57 18.94 -6.39
CA ILE A 4 21.71 17.94 -5.76
C ILE A 4 20.26 18.25 -6.17
N ASN A 5 19.54 17.25 -6.67
CA ASN A 5 18.14 17.36 -7.05
C ASN A 5 17.26 16.64 -6.01
N PHE A 6 16.14 17.28 -5.65
CA PHE A 6 15.08 16.68 -4.86
C PHE A 6 13.84 16.53 -5.73
N ILE A 7 13.38 15.30 -5.93
CA ILE A 7 12.22 14.98 -6.76
C ILE A 7 11.19 14.31 -5.86
N GLY A 8 9.99 14.89 -5.79
CA GLY A 8 8.84 14.28 -5.12
C GLY A 8 7.91 13.61 -6.13
N ASN A 9 7.30 12.50 -5.74
CA ASN A 9 6.23 11.87 -6.50
C ASN A 9 5.08 11.47 -5.57
N LEU A 10 3.84 11.61 -6.03
CA LEU A 10 2.63 11.31 -5.26
C LEU A 10 2.07 9.91 -5.60
N VAL A 11 2.23 9.41 -6.84
CA VAL A 11 1.82 8.08 -7.34
C VAL A 11 2.60 7.75 -8.63
N GLY A 12 2.52 6.53 -9.15
CA GLY A 12 2.99 6.21 -10.51
C GLY A 12 2.01 6.60 -11.62
N THR A 13 2.47 6.45 -12.86
CA THR A 13 1.64 6.45 -14.07
C THR A 13 0.80 5.18 -14.16
N TYR A 14 -0.15 5.14 -15.09
CA TYR A 14 -0.91 3.91 -15.38
C TYR A 14 -0.01 2.75 -15.83
N ASN A 15 1.03 3.04 -16.63
CA ASN A 15 1.97 2.02 -17.07
C ASN A 15 2.76 1.45 -15.90
N ASP A 16 3.22 2.31 -14.97
CA ASP A 16 3.90 1.86 -13.76
C ASP A 16 3.01 0.91 -12.94
N LEU A 17 1.71 1.22 -12.83
CA LEU A 17 0.74 0.33 -12.19
C LEU A 17 0.58 -1.00 -12.94
N ALA A 18 0.43 -0.98 -14.26
CA ALA A 18 0.26 -2.20 -15.06
C ALA A 18 1.48 -3.13 -14.96
N GLU A 19 2.69 -2.58 -15.00
CA GLU A 19 3.93 -3.32 -14.78
C GLU A 19 4.01 -3.88 -13.36
N LEU A 20 3.63 -3.08 -12.34
CA LEU A 20 3.59 -3.53 -10.96
C LEU A 20 2.61 -4.70 -10.75
N MET A 21 1.41 -4.62 -11.34
CA MET A 21 0.43 -5.71 -11.28
C MET A 21 0.95 -6.99 -11.94
N THR A 22 1.73 -6.85 -13.01
CA THR A 22 2.39 -7.99 -13.67
C THR A 22 3.41 -8.65 -12.72
N LEU A 23 4.19 -7.87 -11.98
CA LEU A 23 5.14 -8.41 -10.99
C LEU A 23 4.43 -9.13 -9.84
N THR A 24 3.32 -8.58 -9.36
CA THR A 24 2.47 -9.21 -8.34
C THR A 24 1.90 -10.54 -8.85
N ALA A 25 1.38 -10.58 -10.09
CA ALA A 25 0.86 -11.80 -10.71
C ALA A 25 1.95 -12.89 -10.89
N GLN A 26 3.20 -12.47 -11.11
CA GLN A 26 4.35 -13.37 -11.17
C GLN A 26 4.87 -13.82 -9.79
N GLY A 27 4.27 -13.33 -8.69
CA GLY A 27 4.73 -13.62 -7.32
C GLY A 27 6.08 -12.97 -6.97
N LYS A 28 6.52 -11.97 -7.74
CA LYS A 28 7.79 -11.25 -7.49
C LYS A 28 7.63 -10.09 -6.51
N VAL A 29 6.39 -9.66 -6.29
CA VAL A 29 6.01 -8.63 -5.33
C VAL A 29 4.83 -9.17 -4.52
N GLU A 30 4.93 -9.06 -3.19
CA GLU A 30 3.87 -9.45 -2.27
C GLU A 30 3.36 -8.20 -1.53
N LEU A 31 2.04 -8.09 -1.41
CA LEU A 31 1.41 -7.02 -0.63
C LEU A 31 1.28 -7.46 0.83
N HIS A 32 1.81 -6.66 1.74
CA HIS A 32 1.50 -6.82 3.16
C HIS A 32 0.10 -6.27 3.43
N THR A 33 -0.84 -7.18 3.69
CA THR A 33 -2.24 -6.85 3.93
C THR A 33 -2.73 -7.45 5.24
N ALA A 34 -3.60 -6.74 5.94
CA ALA A 34 -4.40 -7.26 7.04
C ALA A 34 -5.88 -7.19 6.65
N MET A 35 -6.60 -8.29 6.87
CA MET A 35 -8.03 -8.37 6.59
C MET A 35 -8.81 -8.07 7.88
N TYR A 36 -9.81 -7.20 7.75
CA TYR A 36 -10.72 -6.81 8.82
C TYR A 36 -12.14 -7.05 8.34
N SER A 37 -12.98 -7.66 9.18
CA SER A 37 -14.41 -7.76 8.87
C SER A 37 -15.05 -6.37 8.87
N LEU A 38 -16.07 -6.16 8.05
CA LEU A 38 -16.71 -4.86 7.88
C LEU A 38 -17.37 -4.34 9.17
N ASP A 39 -17.85 -5.24 10.02
CA ASP A 39 -18.44 -4.93 11.33
C ASP A 39 -17.42 -4.38 12.35
N VAL A 40 -16.12 -4.62 12.13
CA VAL A 40 -15.01 -4.13 12.98
C VAL A 40 -14.18 -3.05 12.30
N ALA A 41 -14.78 -2.29 11.36
CA ALA A 41 -14.07 -1.24 10.62
C ALA A 41 -13.41 -0.18 11.54
N THR A 42 -14.02 0.13 12.69
CA THR A 42 -13.45 1.06 13.66
C THR A 42 -12.12 0.56 14.24
N ASP A 43 -11.98 -0.74 14.49
CA ASP A 43 -10.74 -1.32 14.98
C ASP A 43 -9.61 -1.22 13.95
N ALA A 44 -9.94 -1.41 12.66
CA ALA A 44 -8.98 -1.21 11.57
C ALA A 44 -8.43 0.23 11.53
N ILE A 45 -9.27 1.23 11.82
CA ILE A 45 -8.85 2.64 11.89
C ILE A 45 -7.99 2.89 13.13
N HIS A 46 -8.32 2.35 14.29
CA HIS A 46 -7.50 2.49 15.49
C HIS A 46 -6.13 1.81 15.34
N ASP A 47 -6.07 0.65 14.71
CA ASP A 47 -4.81 -0.04 14.41
C ASP A 47 -3.95 0.74 13.42
N LEU A 48 -4.56 1.43 12.45
CA LEU A 48 -3.86 2.34 11.55
C LEU A 48 -3.28 3.53 12.31
N ASP A 49 -4.09 4.22 13.10
CA ASP A 49 -3.68 5.41 13.86
C ASP A 49 -2.59 5.10 14.89
N SER A 50 -2.69 3.94 15.56
CA SER A 50 -1.70 3.47 16.53
C SER A 50 -0.44 2.85 15.91
N GLY A 51 -0.34 2.82 14.57
CA GLY A 51 0.82 2.27 13.84
C GLY A 51 0.96 0.74 13.93
N LYS A 52 -0.08 0.03 14.36
CA LYS A 52 -0.11 -1.45 14.44
C LYS A 52 -0.37 -2.09 13.08
N LEU A 53 -1.12 -1.41 12.22
CA LEU A 53 -1.39 -1.88 10.87
C LEU A 53 -0.15 -1.75 9.98
N ARG A 54 0.44 -2.90 9.64
CA ARG A 54 1.53 -2.97 8.65
C ARG A 54 0.95 -3.11 7.25
N GLY A 55 1.32 -2.21 6.35
CA GLY A 55 0.87 -2.24 4.96
C GLY A 55 -0.56 -1.74 4.79
N ARG A 56 -1.45 -2.56 4.22
CA ARG A 56 -2.83 -2.15 3.88
C ARG A 56 -3.88 -2.94 4.67
N GLY A 57 -4.81 -2.22 5.28
CA GLY A 57 -6.05 -2.81 5.81
C GLY A 57 -7.09 -2.99 4.70
N ILE A 58 -7.67 -4.18 4.60
CA ILE A 58 -8.73 -4.51 3.65
C ILE A 58 -9.99 -4.86 4.45
N LEU A 59 -11.07 -4.10 4.23
CA LEU A 59 -12.38 -4.41 4.79
C LEU A 59 -13.06 -5.46 3.92
N VAL A 60 -13.44 -6.58 4.54
CA VAL A 60 -14.15 -7.69 3.89
C VAL A 60 -15.59 -7.77 4.43
N PRO A 61 -16.61 -7.99 3.58
CA PRO A 61 -18.00 -8.13 4.01
C PRO A 61 -18.26 -9.34 4.92
#